data_AF-A0A1A8VWZ5-F1
#
_entry.id   AF-A0A1A8VWZ5-F1
#
_cell.length_a   1.000
_cell.length_b   1.000
_cell.length_c   1.000
_cell.angle_alpha   90.00
_cell.angle_beta   90.00
_cell.angle_gamma   90.00
#
_symmetry.space_group_name_H-M   'P 1'
#
loop_
_entity.id
_entity.type
_entity.pdbx_description
1 polymer ?
#
loop_
_entity_poly.entity_id
_entity_poly.type
_entity_poly.pdbx_seq_one_letter_code
_entity_poly.pdbx_strand_id
1 'polypeptide(L)'
;MIIENSKEVTINEDIEKEIYECFSLFDTNKCGYIDIREFYFALKSLGLNFKKEQVKNLFLEIKKSIDDKLNFDEFFDIASKHIHKRYNDEEIEQMFSLFDPNDTGYNFFFFFQ
;
A
#
# COMPACT_ATOMS: atom_id res chain seq x y z
N MET A 1 -14.41 20.66 32.94
CA MET A 1 -14.73 19.23 33.06
C MET A 1 -14.73 18.70 31.64
N ILE A 2 -13.75 17.83 31.37
CA ILE A 2 -13.54 16.99 30.18
C ILE A 2 -13.43 17.71 28.82
N ILE A 3 -12.18 17.70 28.34
CA ILE A 3 -11.77 17.94 26.97
C ILE A 3 -12.34 16.79 26.13
N GLU A 4 -13.23 17.06 25.18
CA GLU A 4 -13.53 16.11 24.09
C GLU A 4 -12.47 16.30 23.00
N ASN A 5 -11.35 15.61 23.21
CA ASN A 5 -10.34 15.35 22.20
C ASN A 5 -10.56 13.92 21.72
N SER A 6 -11.10 13.74 20.52
CA SER A 6 -11.05 12.49 19.74
C SER A 6 -11.93 12.70 18.51
N LYS A 7 -11.43 12.78 17.28
CA LYS A 7 -10.28 12.10 16.71
C LYS A 7 -9.65 13.02 15.67
N GLU A 8 -8.39 13.41 15.87
CA GLU A 8 -7.47 13.35 14.74
C GLU A 8 -7.41 11.86 14.40
N VAL A 9 -8.27 11.38 13.50
CA VAL A 9 -8.00 10.13 12.80
C VAL A 9 -6.74 10.45 12.03
N THR A 10 -5.62 9.98 12.57
CA THR A 10 -4.31 10.29 12.03
C THR A 10 -4.32 9.63 10.67
N ILE A 11 -4.14 10.41 9.61
CA ILE A 11 -4.08 9.97 8.20
C ILE A 11 -3.18 8.71 8.04
N ASN A 12 -2.23 8.51 8.97
CA ASN A 12 -1.41 7.31 9.10
C ASN A 12 -2.14 6.00 9.44
N GLU A 13 -3.16 5.98 10.32
CA GLU A 13 -3.81 4.74 10.77
C GLU A 13 -4.64 4.10 9.64
N ASP A 14 -5.33 4.91 8.84
CA ASP A 14 -6.10 4.42 7.69
C ASP A 14 -5.18 3.97 6.56
N ILE A 15 -4.10 4.72 6.28
CA ILE A 15 -3.09 4.31 5.30
C ILE A 15 -2.39 3.01 5.73
N GLU A 16 -2.06 2.85 7.00
CA GLU A 16 -1.47 1.62 7.52
C GLU A 16 -2.40 0.43 7.33
N LYS A 17 -3.69 0.62 7.59
CA LYS A 17 -4.71 -0.41 7.36
C LYS A 17 -4.85 -0.75 5.87
N GLU A 18 -4.87 0.23 4.98
CA GLU A 18 -4.92 -0.02 3.53
C GLU A 18 -3.69 -0.76 3.03
N ILE A 19 -2.51 -0.38 3.51
CA ILE A 19 -1.24 -1.04 3.17
C ILE A 19 -1.23 -2.48 3.72
N TYR A 20 -1.77 -2.70 4.93
CA TYR A 20 -1.91 -4.03 5.51
C TYR A 20 -2.89 -4.92 4.71
N GLU A 21 -4.01 -4.38 4.29
CA GLU A 21 -4.95 -5.11 3.43
C GLU A 21 -4.32 -5.44 2.07
N CYS A 22 -3.55 -4.51 1.48
CA CYS A 22 -2.74 -4.80 0.30
C CYS A 22 -1.72 -5.92 0.56
N PHE A 23 -0.98 -5.85 1.68
CA PHE A 23 -0.02 -6.89 2.04
C PHE A 23 -0.68 -8.27 2.14
N SER A 24 -1.85 -8.34 2.79
CA SER A 24 -2.65 -9.56 2.94
C SER A 24 -3.15 -10.11 1.60
N LEU A 25 -3.45 -9.24 0.63
CA LEU A 25 -3.80 -9.65 -0.74
C LEU A 25 -2.59 -10.17 -1.53
N PHE A 26 -1.42 -9.63 -1.25
CA PHE A 26 -0.19 -9.97 -1.95
C PHE A 26 0.41 -11.29 -1.40
N ASP A 27 0.36 -11.50 -0.07
CA ASP A 27 0.77 -12.73 0.61
C ASP A 27 -0.28 -13.86 0.44
N THR A 28 -0.37 -14.36 -0.78
CA THR A 28 -1.40 -15.35 -1.18
C THR A 28 -1.33 -16.65 -0.37
N ASN A 29 -0.14 -17.02 0.09
CA ASN A 29 0.08 -18.24 0.88
C ASN A 29 -0.05 -17.99 2.40
N LYS A 30 -0.26 -16.75 2.84
CA LYS A 30 -0.39 -16.31 4.24
C LYS A 30 0.79 -16.70 5.12
N CYS A 31 2.01 -16.72 4.58
CA CYS A 31 3.21 -17.05 5.34
C CYS A 31 3.78 -15.86 6.13
N GLY A 32 3.19 -14.67 5.99
CA GLY A 32 3.66 -13.42 6.57
C GLY A 32 4.77 -12.75 5.76
N TYR A 33 5.01 -13.23 4.52
CA TYR A 33 6.06 -12.71 3.66
C TYR A 33 5.66 -12.75 2.19
N ILE A 34 6.04 -11.72 1.42
CA ILE A 34 5.78 -11.61 -0.02
C ILE A 34 7.06 -11.96 -0.79
N ASP A 35 6.98 -12.96 -1.67
CA ASP A 35 8.04 -13.25 -2.64
C ASP A 35 7.92 -12.39 -3.92
N ILE A 36 8.96 -12.39 -4.77
CA ILE A 36 8.98 -11.60 -6.01
C ILE A 36 7.83 -11.96 -7.00
N ARG A 37 7.33 -13.20 -6.96
CA ARG A 37 6.22 -13.64 -7.81
C ARG A 37 4.91 -13.09 -7.28
N GLU A 38 4.69 -13.20 -5.98
CA GLU A 38 3.54 -12.62 -5.27
C GLU A 38 3.48 -11.11 -5.50
N PHE A 39 4.61 -10.41 -5.35
CA PHE A 39 4.72 -8.99 -5.64
C PHE A 39 4.39 -8.66 -7.12
N TYR A 40 4.87 -9.47 -8.07
CA TYR A 40 4.56 -9.29 -9.50
C TYR A 40 3.06 -9.46 -9.80
N PHE A 41 2.44 -10.53 -9.30
CA PHE A 41 1.02 -10.79 -9.52
C PHE A 41 0.13 -9.76 -8.86
N ALA A 42 0.54 -9.27 -7.70
CA ALA A 42 -0.14 -8.22 -6.99
C ALA A 42 -0.16 -6.88 -7.75
N LEU A 43 1.00 -6.43 -8.24
CA LEU A 43 1.07 -5.24 -9.10
C LEU A 43 0.20 -5.38 -10.35
N LYS A 44 0.17 -6.58 -10.93
CA LYS A 44 -0.71 -6.87 -12.07
C LYS A 44 -2.20 -6.83 -11.69
N SER A 45 -2.55 -7.29 -10.49
CA SER A 45 -3.93 -7.28 -9.96
C SER A 45 -4.41 -5.86 -9.64
N LEU A 46 -3.48 -4.95 -9.35
CA LEU A 46 -3.71 -3.50 -9.27
C LEU A 46 -3.82 -2.83 -10.66
N GLY A 47 -3.88 -3.58 -11.76
CA GLY A 47 -3.91 -3.02 -13.11
C GLY A 47 -2.59 -2.34 -13.53
N LEU A 48 -1.54 -2.41 -12.72
CA LEU A 48 -0.24 -1.82 -13.03
C LEU A 48 0.59 -2.80 -13.86
N ASN A 49 0.72 -2.50 -15.15
CA ASN A 49 1.35 -3.40 -16.10
C ASN A 49 2.88 -3.20 -16.16
N PHE A 50 3.58 -3.62 -15.11
CA PHE A 50 5.04 -3.59 -15.06
C PHE A 50 5.68 -4.78 -15.78
N LYS A 51 6.83 -4.54 -16.42
CA LYS A 51 7.66 -5.62 -16.95
C LYS A 51 8.33 -6.38 -15.80
N LYS A 52 8.58 -7.68 -15.98
CA LYS A 52 9.28 -8.52 -14.99
C LYS A 52 10.61 -7.90 -14.51
N GLU A 53 11.35 -7.28 -15.42
CA GLU A 53 12.62 -6.60 -15.10
C GLU A 53 12.41 -5.37 -14.22
N GLN A 54 11.35 -4.59 -14.44
CA GLN A 54 11.02 -3.44 -13.60
C GLN A 54 10.61 -3.88 -12.19
N VAL A 55 9.78 -4.93 -12.08
CA VAL A 55 9.40 -5.49 -10.78
C VAL A 55 10.62 -6.04 -10.05
N LYS A 56 11.55 -6.69 -10.77
CA LYS A 56 12.81 -7.15 -10.21
C LYS A 56 13.67 -6.00 -9.69
N ASN A 57 13.78 -4.90 -10.43
CA ASN A 57 14.53 -3.73 -9.99
C ASN A 57 13.89 -3.10 -8.75
N LEU A 58 12.56 -2.93 -8.74
CA LEU A 58 11.82 -2.46 -7.56
C LEU A 58 12.04 -3.37 -6.35
N PHE A 59 12.04 -4.69 -6.54
CA PHE A 59 12.28 -5.63 -5.45
C PHE A 59 13.72 -5.52 -4.91
N LEU A 60 14.70 -5.38 -5.81
CA LEU A 60 16.12 -5.26 -5.48
C LEU A 60 16.53 -3.88 -4.93
N GLU A 61 15.70 -2.86 -5.07
CA GLU A 61 15.91 -1.58 -4.37
C GLU A 61 15.78 -1.73 -2.85
N ILE A 62 15.05 -2.75 -2.37
CA ILE A 62 14.82 -3.01 -0.95
C ILE A 62 15.57 -4.25 -0.47
N LYS A 63 15.59 -5.31 -1.29
CA LYS A 63 16.22 -6.58 -0.94
C LYS A 63 17.55 -6.79 -1.62
N LYS A 64 18.44 -7.47 -0.90
CA LYS A 64 19.77 -7.80 -1.41
C LYS A 64 19.72 -8.89 -2.48
N SER A 65 18.69 -9.74 -2.44
CA SER A 65 18.43 -10.79 -3.42
C SER A 65 16.96 -10.83 -3.85
N ILE A 66 16.71 -11.38 -5.04
CA ILE A 66 15.36 -11.72 -5.53
C ILE A 66 14.78 -12.98 -4.86
N ASP A 67 15.63 -13.76 -4.20
CA ASP A 67 15.23 -14.95 -3.43
C ASP A 67 14.83 -14.58 -1.98
N ASP A 68 15.09 -13.33 -1.58
CA ASP A 68 14.62 -12.80 -0.30
C ASP A 68 13.10 -12.56 -0.37
N LYS A 69 12.48 -12.44 0.80
CA LYS A 69 11.05 -12.12 0.92
C LYS A 69 10.86 -10.83 1.70
N LEU A 70 9.82 -10.07 1.36
CA LEU A 70 9.43 -8.86 2.07
C LEU A 70 8.54 -9.23 3.25
N ASN A 71 8.89 -8.78 4.45
CA ASN A 71 7.94 -8.77 5.57
C ASN A 71 7.01 -7.53 5.46
N PHE A 72 6.06 -7.42 6.38
CA PHE A 72 5.11 -6.31 6.38
C PHE A 72 5.80 -4.94 6.52
N ASP A 73 6.72 -4.78 7.46
CA ASP A 73 7.41 -3.51 7.70
C ASP A 73 8.16 -3.02 6.46
N GLU A 74 8.85 -3.93 5.77
CA GLU A 74 9.57 -3.65 4.53
C GLU A 74 8.63 -3.31 3.38
N PHE A 75 7.47 -3.97 3.30
CA PHE A 75 6.44 -3.64 2.32
C PHE A 75 5.81 -2.28 2.61
N PHE A 76 5.56 -1.96 3.87
CA PHE A 76 5.00 -0.68 4.32
C PHE A 76 5.91 0.49 3.98
N ASP A 77 7.22 0.35 4.20
CA ASP A 77 8.22 1.36 3.83
C ASP A 77 8.23 1.65 2.32
N ILE A 78 7.90 0.68 1.49
CA ILE A 78 7.82 0.83 0.02
C ILE A 78 6.52 1.49 -0.36
N ALA A 79 5.41 0.93 0.12
CA ALA A 79 4.07 1.38 -0.22
C ALA A 79 3.90 2.86 0.16
N SER A 80 4.30 3.23 1.37
CA SER A 80 4.28 4.63 1.84
C SER A 80 5.12 5.55 0.94
N LYS A 81 6.40 5.21 0.67
CA LYS A 81 7.28 6.03 -0.19
C LYS A 81 6.76 6.20 -1.61
N HIS A 82 6.16 5.17 -2.19
CA HIS A 82 5.65 5.22 -3.56
C HIS A 82 4.29 5.92 -3.68
N ILE A 83 3.43 5.84 -2.65
CA ILE A 83 2.19 6.62 -2.56
C ILE A 83 2.52 8.11 -2.60
N HIS A 84 3.41 8.60 -1.73
CA HIS A 84 3.84 10.01 -1.71
C HIS A 84 4.59 10.47 -2.98
N LYS A 85 5.19 9.54 -3.74
CA LYS A 85 5.89 9.87 -4.99
C LYS A 85 4.94 10.00 -6.18
N ARG A 86 3.82 9.27 -6.15
CA ARG A 86 2.83 9.27 -7.23
C ARG A 86 1.75 10.32 -7.03
N TYR A 87 1.48 10.68 -5.78
CA TYR A 87 0.54 11.70 -5.38
C TYR A 87 1.20 12.57 -4.31
N ASN A 88 1.18 13.89 -4.49
CA ASN A 88 1.59 14.80 -3.42
C ASN A 88 0.51 14.88 -2.33
N ASP A 89 0.83 15.45 -1.17
CA ASP A 89 -0.09 15.48 -0.02
C ASP A 89 -1.45 16.14 -0.37
N GLU A 90 -1.47 17.17 -1.22
CA GLU A 90 -2.71 17.81 -1.68
C GLU A 90 -3.52 16.92 -2.64
N GLU A 91 -2.84 16.17 -3.52
CA GLU A 91 -3.49 15.21 -4.43
C GLU A 91 -4.05 14.01 -3.65
N ILE A 92 -3.35 13.58 -2.60
CA ILE A 92 -3.81 12.54 -1.68
C ILE A 92 -5.06 13.02 -0.95
N GLU A 93 -5.04 14.23 -0.37
CA GLU A 93 -6.21 14.82 0.31
C GLU A 93 -7.42 14.97 -0.63
N GLN A 94 -7.20 15.45 -1.86
CA GLN A 94 -8.27 15.56 -2.86
C GLN A 94 -8.79 14.19 -3.28
N MET A 95 -7.92 13.20 -3.43
CA MET A 95 -8.30 11.84 -3.79
C MET A 95 -8.98 11.09 -2.64
N PHE A 96 -8.77 11.47 -1.39
CA PHE A 96 -9.63 11.00 -0.29
C PHE A 96 -10.96 11.74 -0.26
N SER A 97 -10.98 13.07 -0.43
CA SER A 97 -12.21 13.87 -0.41
C SER A 97 -13.19 13.55 -1.56
N LEU A 98 -12.66 13.22 -2.74
CA LEU A 98 -13.47 12.85 -3.92
C LEU A 98 -14.13 11.48 -3.79
N PHE A 99 -13.49 10.54 -3.08
CA PHE A 99 -13.86 9.13 -3.12
C PHE A 99 -14.49 8.65 -1.82
N ASP A 100 -14.24 9.35 -0.71
CA ASP A 100 -14.94 9.15 0.56
C ASP A 100 -15.42 10.49 1.16
N PRO A 101 -16.36 11.19 0.49
CA PRO A 101 -16.83 12.51 0.93
C PRO A 101 -17.59 12.48 2.27
N ASN A 102 -17.89 11.28 2.79
CA ASN A 102 -18.63 11.07 4.03
C ASN A 102 -17.76 10.46 5.15
N ASP A 103 -16.45 10.31 4.94
CA ASP A 103 -15.51 9.74 5.93
C ASP A 103 -15.98 8.36 6.44
N THR A 104 -16.42 7.52 5.50
CA THR A 104 -16.99 6.19 5.74
C THR A 104 -15.96 5.05 5.69
N GLY A 105 -14.71 5.34 5.32
CA GLY A 105 -13.57 4.42 5.31
C GLY A 105 -13.49 3.52 4.07
N TYR A 106 -13.82 4.01 2.87
CA TYR A 106 -13.76 3.18 1.66
C TYR A 106 -12.34 3.06 1.08
N ASN A 107 -11.88 1.81 1.04
CA ASN A 107 -10.58 1.35 0.50
C ASN A 107 -10.31 1.82 -0.95
N PHE A 108 -9.17 2.50 -1.13
CA PHE A 108 -8.60 2.89 -2.43
C PHE A 108 -8.48 1.72 -3.42
N PHE A 109 -8.31 0.49 -2.90
CA PHE A 109 -8.15 -0.74 -3.68
C PHE A 109 -9.39 -1.15 -4.49
N PHE A 110 -10.61 -0.77 -4.07
CA PHE A 110 -11.84 -1.13 -4.79
C PHE A 110 -11.92 -0.54 -6.21
N PHE A 111 -11.08 0.44 -6.54
CA PHE A 111 -11.08 1.10 -7.84
C PHE A 111 -10.09 0.51 -8.86
N PHE A 112 -9.27 -0.48 -8.47
CA PHE A 112 -8.36 -1.16 -9.39
C PHE A 112 -8.87 -2.51 -9.92
N GLN A 113 -10.10 -2.90 -9.59
CA GLN A 113 -10.77 -4.09 -10.11
C GLN A 113 -11.61 -3.81 -11.36
#